data_AF-A7T8B8-F1
#
_entry.id   AF-A7T8B8-F1
#
_cell.length_a   1.000
_cell.length_b   1.000
_cell.length_c   1.000
_cell.angle_alpha   90.00
_cell.angle_beta   90.00
_cell.angle_gamma   90.00
#
_symmetry.space_group_name_H-M   'P 1'
#
loop_
_entity.id
_entity.type
_entity.pdbx_description
1 polymer ?
#
loop_
_entity_poly.entity_id
_entity_poly.type
_entity_poly.pdbx_seq_one_letter_code
_entity_poly.pdbx_strand_id
1 'polypeptide(L)' 'SEEVLNRKFTFVLDLHEGTWKAAKALLKTLQEVVPDKIHQIVIIKPDAFWEKRKSD' A
#
# COMPACT_ATOMS: atom_id res chain seq x y z
N SER A 1 5.84 -25.56 -9.94
CA SER A 1 4.43 -25.91 -10.18
C SER A 1 3.67 -24.64 -10.52
N GLU A 2 2.78 -24.65 -11.52
CA GLU A 2 1.95 -23.49 -11.92
C GLU A 2 1.19 -22.87 -10.75
N GLU A 3 0.82 -23.69 -9.77
CA GLU A 3 0.15 -23.27 -8.55
C GLU A 3 0.91 -22.18 -7.77
N VAL A 4 2.24 -22.22 -7.75
CA VAL A 4 3.08 -21.21 -7.07
C VAL A 4 3.04 -19.89 -7.84
N LEU A 5 3.03 -19.95 -9.17
CA LEU A 5 2.97 -18.77 -10.03
C LEU A 5 1.59 -18.09 -9.96
N ASN A 6 0.52 -18.84 -9.68
CA ASN A 6 -0.85 -18.31 -9.58
C ASN A 6 -1.18 -17.69 -8.21
N ARG A 7 -0.26 -17.72 -7.24
CA ARG A 7 -0.48 -17.10 -5.95
C ARG A 7 -0.54 -15.57 -6.09
N LYS A 8 -1.44 -14.98 -5.31
CA LYS A 8 -1.53 -13.54 -5.10
C LYS A 8 -1.05 -13.19 -3.71
N PHE A 9 -0.63 -11.94 -3.54
CA PHE A 9 -0.03 -11.43 -2.32
C PHE A 9 -0.90 -10.34 -1.71
N THR A 10 -0.92 -10.32 -0.38
CA THR A 10 -1.43 -9.19 0.40
C THR A 10 -0.23 -8.39 0.88
N PHE A 11 -0.24 -7.09 0.62
CA PHE A 11 0.80 -6.18 1.07
C PHE A 11 0.30 -5.40 2.29
N VAL A 12 1.06 -5.44 3.39
CA VAL A 12 0.80 -4.63 4.58
C VAL A 12 1.83 -3.52 4.63
N LEU A 13 1.37 -2.29 4.52
CA LEU A 13 2.18 -1.07 4.53
C LEU A 13 1.99 -0.35 5.85
N ASP A 14 2.97 -0.47 6.72
CA ASP A 14 3.04 0.32 7.94
C ASP A 14 3.63 1.71 7.63
N LEU A 15 2.84 2.76 7.85
CA LEU A 15 3.21 4.15 7.63
C LEU A 15 3.22 4.97 8.92
N HIS A 16 3.47 4.36 10.09
CA HIS A 16 3.64 5.09 11.35
C HIS A 16 4.80 6.10 11.25
N GLU A 17 5.97 5.68 10.76
CA GLU A 17 7.12 6.56 10.51
C GLU A 17 7.26 6.96 9.03
N GLY A 18 6.36 6.45 8.18
CA GLY A 18 6.39 6.63 6.73
C GLY A 18 5.57 7.84 6.23
N THR A 19 6.03 8.43 5.12
CA THR A 19 5.27 9.48 4.43
C THR A 19 4.28 8.89 3.44
N TRP A 20 3.15 9.56 3.24
CA TRP A 20 2.18 9.19 2.21
C TRP A 20 2.75 9.30 0.79
N LYS A 21 3.71 10.21 0.58
CA LYS A 21 4.41 10.36 -0.70
C LYS A 21 5.19 9.09 -1.05
N ALA A 22 5.94 8.54 -0.09
CA ALA A 22 6.66 7.29 -0.27
C ALA A 22 5.71 6.11 -0.51
N ALA A 23 4.62 6.02 0.27
CA ALA A 23 3.59 5.01 0.09
C ALA A 23 3.00 5.05 -1.32
N LYS A 24 2.58 6.23 -1.79
CA LYS A 24 2.05 6.41 -3.16
C LYS A 24 3.03 5.95 -4.25
N ALA A 25 4.32 6.26 -4.11
CA ALA A 25 5.32 5.83 -5.06
C ALA A 25 5.41 4.28 -5.09
N LEU A 26 5.45 3.64 -3.93
CA LEU A 26 5.48 2.18 -3.83
C LEU A 26 4.23 1.52 -4.39
N LEU A 27 3.04 2.06 -4.08
CA LEU A 27 1.77 1.59 -4.62
C LEU A 27 1.75 1.66 -6.16
N LYS A 28 2.26 2.76 -6.73
CA LYS A 28 2.39 2.92 -8.19
C LYS A 28 3.31 1.84 -8.78
N THR A 29 4.49 1.63 -8.18
CA THR A 29 5.42 0.60 -8.65
C THR A 29 4.82 -0.81 -8.57
N LEU A 30 4.11 -1.15 -7.48
CA LEU A 30 3.45 -2.46 -7.37
C LEU A 30 2.40 -2.67 -8.46
N GLN A 31 1.61 -1.63 -8.74
CA GLN A 31 0.59 -1.66 -9.79
C GLN A 31 1.20 -1.78 -11.20
N GLU A 32 2.37 -1.18 -11.44
CA GLU A 32 3.06 -1.23 -12.74
C GLU A 32 3.78 -2.57 -12.96
N VAL A 33 4.36 -3.16 -11.92
CA VAL A 33 5.24 -4.33 -12.06
C VAL A 33 4.49 -5.65 -11.87
N VAL A 34 3.53 -5.72 -10.94
CA VAL A 34 2.85 -6.98 -10.59
C VAL A 34 1.34 -6.82 -10.36
N PRO A 35 0.59 -6.14 -11.24
CA PRO A 35 -0.83 -5.87 -11.02
C PRO A 35 -1.65 -7.14 -10.74
N ASP A 36 -1.40 -8.22 -11.48
CA ASP A 36 -2.18 -9.46 -11.40
C ASP A 36 -1.85 -10.31 -10.17
N LYS A 37 -0.76 -9.99 -9.49
CA LYS A 37 -0.32 -10.68 -8.26
C LYS A 37 -0.82 -10.01 -7.00
N ILE A 38 -1.49 -8.86 -7.09
CA ILE A 38 -2.04 -8.17 -5.92
C ILE A 38 -3.42 -8.75 -5.60
N HIS A 39 -3.57 -9.28 -4.38
CA HIS A 39 -4.88 -9.61 -3.83
C HIS A 39 -5.48 -8.40 -3.11
N GLN A 40 -4.70 -7.79 -2.21
CA GLN A 40 -5.12 -6.64 -1.43
C GLN A 40 -3.89 -5.86 -0.95
N ILE A 41 -4.10 -4.57 -0.68
CA ILE A 41 -3.14 -3.74 0.04
C ILE A 41 -3.81 -3.17 1.29
N VAL A 42 -3.17 -3.36 2.44
CA VAL A 42 -3.59 -2.83 3.74
C VAL A 42 -2.61 -1.78 4.17
N ILE A 43 -3.09 -0.57 4.47
CA ILE A 43 -2.26 0.53 4.91
C ILE A 43 -2.60 0.84 6.36
N ILE A 44 -1.60 0.75 7.23
CA ILE A 44 -1.71 1.09 8.64
C ILE A 44 -1.07 2.46 8.81
N LYS A 45 -1.82 3.43 9.33
CA LYS A 45 -1.33 4.79 9.53
C LYS A 45 -2.00 5.43 10.76
N PRO A 46 -1.30 6.25 11.57
CA PRO A 46 -1.91 6.94 12.70
C PRO A 46 -3.11 7.81 12.30
N ASP A 47 -4.15 7.81 13.13
CA ASP A 47 -5.46 8.42 12.89
C ASP A 47 -5.41 9.90 12.49
N ALA A 48 -4.45 10.64 13.06
CA ALA A 48 -4.20 12.06 12.75
C ALA A 48 -3.86 12.34 11.27
N PHE A 49 -3.61 11.30 10.46
CA PHE A 49 -3.43 11.44 9.02
C PHE A 49 -4.75 11.61 8.25
N TRP A 50 -5.83 10.96 8.72
CA TRP A 50 -7.15 11.08 8.10
C TRP A 50 -7.87 12.36 8.55
N GLU A 51 -7.41 12.94 9.64
CA GLU A 51 -7.85 14.25 10.10
C GLU A 51 -7.35 15.33 9.13
N LYS A 52 -8.25 15.78 8.25
CA LYS A 52 -8.07 17.04 7.53
C LYS A 52 -7.80 18.13 8.57
N ARG A 53 -6.59 18.68 8.61
CA ARG A 53 -6.34 19.95 9.29
C ARG A 53 -7.33 20.96 8.71
N LYS A 54 -8.33 21.36 9.50
CA LYS A 54 -8.98 22.64 9.34
C LYS A 54 -7.91 23.66 9.71
N SER A 55 -7.26 24.23 8.71
CA SER A 55 -6.46 25.43 8.94
C SER A 55 -7.44 26.56 9.18
N ASP A 56 -7.36 27.18 10.36
CA ASP A 56 -7.92 28.51 10.60
C ASP A 56 -7.12 29.57 9.83
#